data_AF-A0A5R9AHG2-F1
#
_entry.id   AF-A0A5R9AHG2-F1
#
_cell.length_a   1.000
_cell.length_b   1.000
_cell.length_c   1.000
_cell.angle_alpha   90.00
_cell.angle_beta   90.00
_cell.angle_gamma   90.00
#
_symmetry.space_group_name_H-M   'P 1'
#
loop_
_entity.id
_entity.type
_entity.pdbx_description
1 polymer ?
#
loop_
_entity_poly.entity_id
_entity_poly.type
_entity_poly.pdbx_seq_one_letter_code
_entity_poly.pdbx_strand_id
1 'polypeptide(L)'
;MLDKTPLDHILFLDIETVPEKSSFDELDTTTQQLWEHKSQYQRKEEFSAEEFYERAGIWAEFGKIICISVGYFTLQGSTRSFRLTTFHGEEEKILLDFKTLLNEHFNHSKNVLCAHNGKEFDFPYIARRMTIHGISLPHKLDLFGKKPWEIPHIDTMELWKFGDYKHFTSLKLMAHVLGIPSPKEDIDGSMVRVVYYEEKNLPRIVTYCELDVLTTAQVFLRLRNQPLLIDDEVKNVMNSSIQFKNTLVNHISTFKK
;
A
#
# COMPACT_ATOMS: atom_id res chain seq x y z
N MET A 1 -10.23 -17.19 -12.69
CA MET A 1 -9.39 -17.27 -11.46
C MET A 1 -9.67 -16.10 -10.53
N LEU A 2 -9.76 -14.88 -11.05
CA LEU A 2 -10.25 -13.68 -10.33
C LEU A 2 -11.58 -13.88 -9.58
N ASP A 3 -12.56 -14.56 -10.18
CA ASP A 3 -13.87 -14.75 -9.56
C ASP A 3 -13.89 -15.73 -8.38
N LYS A 4 -12.80 -16.50 -8.18
CA LYS A 4 -12.76 -17.56 -7.18
C LYS A 4 -12.31 -17.08 -5.80
N THR A 5 -11.71 -15.90 -5.68
CA THR A 5 -11.28 -15.35 -4.39
C THR A 5 -12.44 -14.55 -3.77
N PRO A 6 -12.96 -14.98 -2.60
CA PRO A 6 -13.97 -14.21 -1.87
C PRO A 6 -13.44 -12.82 -1.48
N LEU A 7 -14.29 -11.80 -1.55
CA LEU A 7 -13.89 -10.40 -1.29
C LEU A 7 -13.38 -10.20 0.15
N ASP A 8 -13.96 -10.91 1.11
CA ASP A 8 -13.60 -10.91 2.54
C ASP A 8 -12.30 -11.65 2.86
N HIS A 9 -11.64 -12.25 1.87
CA HIS A 9 -10.29 -12.82 2.01
C HIS A 9 -9.19 -11.91 1.45
N ILE A 10 -9.53 -10.71 0.95
CA ILE A 10 -8.58 -9.82 0.29
C ILE A 10 -8.31 -8.62 1.20
N LEU A 11 -7.03 -8.40 1.51
CA LEU A 11 -6.55 -7.15 2.13
C LEU A 11 -5.98 -6.26 1.05
N PHE A 12 -6.69 -5.19 0.73
CA PHE A 12 -6.21 -4.12 -0.14
C PHE A 12 -5.27 -3.22 0.64
N LEU A 13 -4.19 -2.76 0.03
CA LEU A 13 -3.26 -1.84 0.68
C LEU A 13 -2.54 -0.96 -0.32
N ASP A 14 -2.01 0.13 0.23
CA ASP A 14 -1.13 1.10 -0.41
C ASP A 14 -0.20 1.69 0.68
N ILE A 15 0.98 2.17 0.30
CA ILE A 15 1.95 2.79 1.21
C ILE A 15 2.39 4.15 0.70
N GLU A 16 2.62 5.07 1.65
CA GLU A 16 3.27 6.34 1.35
C GLU A 16 4.68 6.39 1.90
N THR A 17 5.58 6.86 1.04
CA THR A 17 7.02 6.87 1.30
C THR A 17 7.61 8.25 1.02
N VAL A 18 8.63 8.59 1.78
CA VAL A 18 9.41 9.82 1.60
C VAL A 18 10.90 9.51 1.76
N PRO A 19 11.80 10.35 1.22
CA PRO A 19 13.23 10.29 1.56
C PRO A 19 13.44 10.20 3.08
N GLU A 20 14.46 9.47 3.54
CA GLU A 20 14.70 9.29 4.98
C GLU A 20 15.01 10.62 5.69
N LYS A 21 15.75 11.48 4.99
CA LYS A 21 16.08 12.86 5.36
C LYS A 21 15.40 13.87 4.45
N SER A 22 15.22 15.10 4.92
CA SER A 22 14.49 16.12 4.16
C SER A 22 15.28 16.62 2.94
N SER A 23 16.60 16.64 3.04
CA SER A 23 17.54 17.05 1.99
C SER A 23 18.75 16.12 1.91
N PHE A 24 19.50 16.22 0.81
CA PHE A 24 20.70 15.42 0.57
C PHE A 24 21.82 15.71 1.58
N ASP A 25 21.92 16.96 2.04
CA ASP A 25 22.97 17.43 2.96
C ASP A 25 22.81 16.90 4.39
N GLU A 26 21.61 16.41 4.73
CA GLU A 26 21.33 15.76 6.01
C GLU A 26 21.79 14.29 6.05
N LEU A 27 22.17 13.72 4.89
CA LEU A 27 22.74 12.38 4.82
C LEU A 27 24.19 12.39 5.30
N ASP A 28 24.63 11.29 5.91
CA ASP A 28 26.06 11.09 6.13
C ASP A 28 26.78 10.82 4.79
N THR A 29 28.09 11.05 4.79
CA THR A 29 28.93 10.94 3.59
C THR A 29 28.86 9.56 2.92
N THR A 30 28.71 8.48 3.70
CA THR A 30 28.61 7.13 3.14
C THR A 30 27.30 6.98 2.39
N THR A 31 26.20 7.43 2.99
CA THR A 31 24.87 7.37 2.37
C THR A 31 24.77 8.25 1.13
N GLN A 32 25.41 9.42 1.10
CA GLN A 32 25.52 10.26 -0.10
C GLN A 32 26.20 9.54 -1.28
N GLN A 33 27.34 8.89 -1.03
CA GLN A 33 28.07 8.14 -2.06
C GLN A 33 27.27 6.93 -2.57
N LEU A 34 26.60 6.22 -1.66
CA LEU A 34 25.73 5.09 -2.01
C LEU A 34 24.52 5.55 -2.85
N TRP A 35 23.93 6.69 -2.50
CA TRP A 35 22.84 7.29 -3.26
C TRP A 35 23.30 7.70 -4.67
N GLU A 36 24.45 8.35 -4.78
CA GLU A 36 25.00 8.78 -6.07
C GLU A 36 25.18 7.60 -7.03
N HIS A 37 25.73 6.49 -6.53
CA HIS A 37 25.93 5.27 -7.29
C HIS A 37 24.60 4.57 -7.62
N LYS A 38 23.69 4.43 -6.65
CA LYS A 38 22.41 3.75 -6.87
C LYS A 38 21.50 4.50 -7.83
N SER A 39 21.41 5.82 -7.72
CA SER A 39 20.49 6.65 -8.50
C SER A 39 20.90 6.83 -9.96
N GLN A 40 22.15 6.53 -10.32
CA GLN A 40 22.75 6.82 -11.61
C GLN A 40 21.92 6.29 -12.80
N TYR A 41 21.36 5.07 -12.70
CA TYR A 41 20.58 4.48 -13.80
C TYR A 41 19.31 5.24 -14.13
N GLN A 42 18.74 6.00 -13.18
CA GLN A 42 17.49 6.71 -13.35
C GLN A 42 17.67 8.21 -13.55
N ARG A 43 18.61 8.84 -12.84
CA ARG A 43 18.92 10.28 -13.00
C ARG A 43 19.71 10.59 -14.28
N LYS A 44 20.39 9.58 -14.84
CA LYS A 44 21.29 9.71 -16.00
C LYS A 44 22.37 10.78 -15.73
N GLU A 45 22.88 11.43 -16.78
CA GLU A 45 23.82 12.56 -16.68
C GLU A 45 23.09 13.92 -16.61
N GLU A 46 21.76 13.92 -16.48
CA GLU A 46 20.93 15.13 -16.54
C GLU A 46 20.83 15.86 -15.19
N PHE A 47 20.89 15.12 -14.08
CA PHE A 47 20.76 15.66 -12.72
C PHE A 47 21.91 15.17 -11.84
N SER A 48 22.39 16.05 -10.96
CA SER A 48 23.27 15.68 -9.85
C SER A 48 22.56 14.74 -8.89
N ALA A 49 23.33 14.04 -8.04
CA ALA A 49 22.76 13.19 -7.00
C ALA A 49 21.88 14.00 -6.02
N GLU A 50 22.30 15.22 -5.70
CA GLU A 50 21.57 16.14 -4.83
C GLU A 50 20.24 16.58 -5.43
N GLU A 51 20.23 17.08 -6.67
CA GLU A 51 18.99 17.51 -7.36
C GLU A 51 17.99 16.36 -7.53
N PHE A 52 18.47 15.12 -7.64
CA PHE A 52 17.63 13.95 -7.79
C PHE A 52 17.13 13.37 -6.46
N TYR A 53 17.68 13.82 -5.32
CA TYR A 53 17.43 13.23 -4.00
C TYR A 53 15.96 13.32 -3.55
N GLU A 54 15.18 14.28 -4.06
CA GLU A 54 13.75 14.39 -3.74
C GLU A 54 12.96 13.11 -4.06
N ARG A 55 13.48 12.29 -4.98
CA ARG A 55 12.90 11.00 -5.39
C ARG A 55 13.37 9.82 -4.57
N ALA A 56 14.27 10.00 -3.59
CA ALA A 56 14.85 8.92 -2.80
C ALA A 56 13.82 8.04 -2.08
N GLY A 57 12.63 8.57 -1.81
CA GLY A 57 11.50 7.85 -1.24
C GLY A 57 11.08 6.59 -2.01
N ILE A 58 11.36 6.48 -3.31
CA ILE A 58 10.99 5.27 -4.09
C ILE A 58 11.96 4.09 -3.87
N TRP A 59 13.06 4.28 -3.13
CA TRP A 59 13.99 3.23 -2.74
C TRP A 59 13.96 3.00 -1.24
N ALA A 60 13.65 1.78 -0.81
CA ALA A 60 13.59 1.41 0.60
C ALA A 60 14.92 1.60 1.35
N GLU A 61 16.03 1.64 0.62
CA GLU A 61 17.36 1.90 1.16
C GLU A 61 17.59 3.38 1.52
N PHE A 62 16.85 4.32 0.91
CA PHE A 62 17.02 5.78 1.07
C PHE A 62 15.74 6.51 1.48
N GLY A 63 14.64 5.78 1.64
CA GLY A 63 13.35 6.29 2.07
C GLY A 63 12.82 5.58 3.31
N LYS A 64 11.68 6.07 3.78
CA LYS A 64 10.92 5.50 4.90
C LYS A 64 9.42 5.53 4.61
N ILE A 65 8.70 4.61 5.22
CA ILE A 65 7.24 4.55 5.18
C ILE A 65 6.67 5.52 6.22
N ILE A 66 5.74 6.37 5.80
CA ILE A 66 5.07 7.35 6.67
C ILE A 66 3.61 6.99 6.97
N CYS A 67 2.96 6.24 6.08
CA CYS A 67 1.73 5.53 6.40
C CYS A 67 1.55 4.27 5.55
N ILE A 68 0.74 3.35 6.07
CA ILE A 68 0.21 2.19 5.35
C ILE A 68 -1.31 2.23 5.53
N SER A 69 -2.03 2.43 4.44
CA SER A 69 -3.48 2.31 4.42
C SER A 69 -3.87 0.90 4.01
N VAL A 70 -4.91 0.37 4.65
CA VAL A 70 -5.46 -0.95 4.33
C VAL A 70 -6.99 -0.91 4.23
N GLY A 71 -7.52 -1.77 3.36
CA GLY A 71 -8.94 -1.88 3.08
C GLY A 71 -9.37 -3.34 2.99
N TYR A 72 -10.51 -3.70 3.57
CA TYR A 72 -11.04 -5.05 3.47
C TYR A 72 -12.56 -5.09 3.47
N PHE A 73 -13.13 -6.07 2.78
CA PHE A 73 -14.56 -6.29 2.79
C PHE A 73 -14.99 -7.07 4.04
N THR A 74 -16.12 -6.68 4.60
CA THR A 74 -16.86 -7.49 5.58
C THR A 74 -18.23 -7.80 5.01
N LEU A 75 -18.65 -9.06 5.14
CA LEU A 75 -19.91 -9.56 4.59
C LEU A 75 -20.86 -9.91 5.75
N GLN A 76 -22.09 -9.40 5.69
CA GLN A 76 -23.16 -9.74 6.62
C GLN A 76 -24.43 -10.05 5.82
N GLY A 77 -24.65 -11.35 5.55
CA GLY A 77 -25.71 -11.79 4.66
C GLY A 77 -25.47 -11.29 3.22
N SER A 78 -26.43 -10.57 2.66
CA SER A 78 -26.31 -9.94 1.34
C SER A 78 -25.64 -8.57 1.35
N THR A 79 -25.38 -8.01 2.53
CA THR A 79 -24.78 -6.68 2.68
C THR A 79 -23.27 -6.81 2.79
N ARG A 80 -22.55 -6.01 2.01
CA ARG A 80 -21.10 -5.86 2.16
C ARG A 80 -20.78 -4.45 2.68
N SER A 81 -19.69 -4.32 3.41
CA SER A 81 -19.08 -3.02 3.70
C SER A 81 -17.57 -3.10 3.51
N PHE A 82 -16.97 -2.00 3.11
CA PHE A 82 -15.54 -1.85 2.91
C PHE A 82 -14.97 -1.01 4.05
N ARG A 83 -14.08 -1.60 4.84
CA ARG A 83 -13.49 -0.95 6.02
C ARG A 83 -12.09 -0.47 5.69
N LEU A 84 -11.85 0.81 5.91
CA LEU A 84 -10.55 1.46 5.78
C LEU A 84 -9.89 1.65 7.15
N THR A 85 -8.58 1.47 7.21
CA THR A 85 -7.75 1.70 8.40
C THR A 85 -6.36 2.12 7.96
N THR A 86 -5.76 3.07 8.67
CA THR A 86 -4.42 3.58 8.34
C THR A 86 -3.49 3.52 9.54
N PHE A 87 -2.29 2.99 9.32
CA PHE A 87 -1.18 3.04 10.27
C PHE A 87 -0.27 4.20 9.89
N HIS A 88 0.03 5.10 10.82
CA HIS A 88 0.87 6.27 10.57
C HIS A 88 1.66 6.66 11.83
N GLY A 89 2.68 7.52 11.68
CA GLY A 89 3.57 7.93 12.77
C GLY A 89 4.99 7.40 12.59
N GLU A 90 5.62 6.92 13.67
CA GLU A 90 6.96 6.34 13.63
C GLU A 90 6.98 5.04 12.80
N GLU A 91 7.92 4.92 11.87
CA GLU A 91 7.97 3.83 10.89
C GLU A 91 8.01 2.44 11.56
N GLU A 92 8.84 2.25 12.60
CA GLU A 92 8.94 0.98 13.31
C GLU A 92 7.57 0.55 13.89
N LYS A 93 6.82 1.50 14.44
CA LYS A 93 5.48 1.26 14.97
C LYS A 93 4.50 0.91 13.85
N ILE A 94 4.53 1.64 12.73
CA ILE A 94 3.70 1.36 11.55
C ILE A 94 3.91 -0.10 11.10
N LEU A 95 5.17 -0.51 10.98
CA LEU A 95 5.56 -1.84 10.54
C LEU A 95 5.11 -2.94 11.53
N LEU A 96 5.27 -2.70 12.83
CA LEU A 96 4.84 -3.64 13.88
C LEU A 96 3.31 -3.79 13.93
N ASP A 97 2.57 -2.68 13.81
CA ASP A 97 1.11 -2.70 13.79
C ASP A 97 0.58 -3.41 12.54
N PHE A 98 1.15 -3.11 11.37
CA PHE A 98 0.80 -3.79 10.12
C PHE A 98 1.13 -5.30 10.18
N LYS A 99 2.29 -5.67 10.73
CA LYS A 99 2.64 -7.07 10.96
C LYS A 99 1.64 -7.77 11.88
N THR A 100 1.18 -7.09 12.94
CA THR A 100 0.16 -7.61 13.86
C THR A 100 -1.15 -7.88 13.14
N LEU A 101 -1.63 -6.92 12.33
CA LEU A 101 -2.80 -7.12 11.47
C LEU A 101 -2.67 -8.37 10.58
N LEU A 102 -1.52 -8.53 9.91
CA LEU A 102 -1.29 -9.69 9.05
C LEU A 102 -1.28 -11.01 9.82
N ASN A 103 -0.61 -11.04 10.98
CA ASN A 103 -0.46 -12.26 11.78
C ASN A 103 -1.74 -12.65 12.53
N GLU A 104 -2.58 -11.69 12.91
CA GLU A 104 -3.79 -11.97 13.69
C GLU A 104 -5.03 -12.16 12.82
N HIS A 105 -5.14 -11.40 11.72
CA HIS A 105 -6.39 -11.32 10.95
C HIS A 105 -6.25 -11.83 9.52
N PHE A 106 -5.07 -11.69 8.89
CA PHE A 106 -4.84 -12.10 7.51
C PHE A 106 -3.84 -13.26 7.38
N ASN A 107 -3.71 -14.09 8.41
CA ASN A 107 -2.71 -15.17 8.47
C ASN A 107 -3.07 -16.41 7.63
N HIS A 108 -4.36 -16.69 7.43
CA HIS A 108 -4.81 -17.91 6.78
C HIS A 108 -4.36 -17.98 5.31
N SER A 109 -4.10 -19.18 4.79
CA SER A 109 -3.60 -19.39 3.42
C SER A 109 -4.52 -18.82 2.33
N LYS A 110 -5.83 -18.82 2.58
CA LYS A 110 -6.88 -18.23 1.73
C LYS A 110 -6.81 -16.70 1.64
N ASN A 111 -6.22 -16.04 2.64
CA ASN A 111 -6.11 -14.58 2.64
C ASN A 111 -5.00 -14.15 1.67
N VAL A 112 -5.25 -13.09 0.91
CA VAL A 112 -4.29 -12.56 -0.07
C VAL A 112 -4.17 -11.05 0.06
N LEU A 113 -2.98 -10.52 -0.20
CA LEU A 113 -2.77 -9.08 -0.31
C LEU A 113 -3.11 -8.62 -1.72
N CYS A 114 -3.67 -7.43 -1.85
CA CYS A 114 -3.96 -6.79 -3.12
C CYS A 114 -3.45 -5.35 -3.09
N ALA A 115 -2.73 -4.94 -4.13
CA ALA A 115 -2.26 -3.58 -4.31
C ALA A 115 -2.26 -3.23 -5.80
N HIS A 116 -1.99 -1.97 -6.13
CA HIS A 116 -1.74 -1.55 -7.51
C HIS A 116 -0.23 -1.41 -7.71
N ASN A 117 0.38 -2.23 -8.58
CA ASN A 117 1.83 -2.33 -8.74
C ASN A 117 2.59 -2.79 -7.47
N GLY A 118 1.89 -3.37 -6.48
CA GLY A 118 2.50 -3.75 -5.22
C GLY A 118 3.48 -4.91 -5.27
N LYS A 119 3.46 -5.74 -6.33
CA LYS A 119 4.48 -6.78 -6.51
C LYS A 119 5.85 -6.19 -6.85
N GLU A 120 5.88 -5.05 -7.54
CA GLU A 120 7.12 -4.37 -7.91
C GLU A 120 7.48 -3.24 -6.93
N PHE A 121 6.52 -2.78 -6.11
CA PHE A 121 6.72 -1.68 -5.16
C PHE A 121 6.36 -2.03 -3.71
N ASP A 122 5.08 -1.99 -3.31
CA ASP A 122 4.63 -2.03 -1.91
C ASP A 122 5.18 -3.21 -1.11
N PHE A 123 4.94 -4.44 -1.58
CA PHE A 123 5.31 -5.65 -0.84
C PHE A 123 6.83 -5.77 -0.63
N PRO A 124 7.69 -5.64 -1.65
CA PRO A 124 9.13 -5.65 -1.44
C PRO A 124 9.63 -4.43 -0.64
N TYR A 125 9.00 -3.26 -0.76
CA TYR A 125 9.37 -2.08 0.01
C TYR A 125 9.12 -2.30 1.51
N ILE A 126 7.92 -2.74 1.89
CA ILE A 126 7.58 -3.07 3.28
C ILE A 126 8.54 -4.15 3.83
N ALA A 127 8.79 -5.22 3.07
CA ALA A 127 9.69 -6.29 3.51
C ALA A 127 11.13 -5.80 3.73
N ARG A 128 11.65 -4.94 2.86
CA ARG A 128 12.96 -4.30 3.01
C ARG A 128 12.99 -3.42 4.26
N ARG A 129 11.99 -2.57 4.47
CA ARG A 129 11.92 -1.69 5.65
C ARG A 129 11.79 -2.49 6.95
N MET A 130 10.99 -3.56 6.98
CA MET A 130 10.96 -4.49 8.12
C MET A 130 12.35 -5.07 8.40
N THR A 131 13.06 -5.51 7.37
CA THR A 131 14.41 -6.08 7.50
C THR A 131 15.41 -5.04 8.03
N ILE A 132 15.36 -3.80 7.52
CA ILE A 132 16.21 -2.68 7.95
C ILE A 132 15.99 -2.37 9.44
N HIS A 133 14.74 -2.44 9.91
CA HIS A 133 14.38 -2.27 11.33
C HIS A 133 14.56 -3.54 12.18
N GLY A 134 15.09 -4.63 11.64
CA GLY A 134 15.26 -5.89 12.39
C GLY A 134 13.95 -6.59 12.75
N ILE A 135 12.83 -6.23 12.10
CA ILE A 135 11.51 -6.83 12.30
C ILE A 135 11.40 -8.09 11.44
N SER A 136 11.10 -9.24 12.05
CA SER A 136 10.87 -10.48 11.29
C SER A 136 9.67 -10.37 10.36
N LEU A 137 9.78 -10.92 9.15
CA LEU A 137 8.72 -10.84 8.14
C LEU A 137 7.52 -11.72 8.53
N PRO A 138 6.27 -11.22 8.37
CA PRO A 138 5.10 -12.08 8.41
C PRO A 138 5.11 -13.04 7.21
N HIS A 139 4.51 -14.23 7.35
CA HIS A 139 4.50 -15.25 6.29
C HIS A 139 3.96 -14.75 4.93
N LYS A 140 3.10 -13.72 4.94
CA LYS A 140 2.58 -13.09 3.71
C LYS A 140 3.63 -12.27 2.96
N LEU A 141 4.65 -11.75 3.62
CA LEU A 141 5.74 -10.98 3.02
C LEU A 141 7.05 -11.78 2.92
N ASP A 142 7.12 -12.95 3.55
CA ASP A 142 8.21 -13.90 3.38
C ASP A 142 8.10 -14.62 2.02
N LEU A 143 8.66 -13.95 1.00
CA LEU A 143 8.64 -14.38 -0.39
C LEU A 143 10.02 -14.86 -0.88
N PHE A 144 10.97 -15.10 0.04
CA PHE A 144 12.30 -15.57 -0.33
C PHE A 144 12.23 -16.90 -1.11
N GLY A 145 12.97 -16.95 -2.23
CA GLY A 145 13.05 -18.14 -3.08
C GLY A 145 11.78 -18.48 -3.87
N LYS A 146 10.69 -17.72 -3.70
CA LYS A 146 9.45 -17.91 -4.47
C LYS A 146 9.61 -17.35 -5.88
N LYS A 147 9.13 -18.08 -6.86
CA LYS A 147 9.04 -17.61 -8.24
C LYS A 147 7.86 -16.65 -8.38
N PRO A 148 7.86 -15.73 -9.36
CA PRO A 148 6.81 -14.73 -9.50
C PRO A 148 5.37 -15.29 -9.52
N TRP A 149 5.17 -16.47 -10.13
CA TRP A 149 3.87 -17.15 -10.19
C TRP A 149 3.47 -17.92 -8.92
N GLU A 150 4.37 -18.05 -7.95
CA GLU A 150 4.10 -18.66 -6.64
C GLU A 150 3.67 -17.61 -5.60
N ILE A 151 3.78 -16.32 -5.95
CA ILE A 151 3.36 -15.21 -5.08
C ILE A 151 1.82 -15.13 -5.12
N PRO A 152 1.13 -15.37 -3.98
CA PRO A 152 -0.33 -15.46 -3.95
C PRO A 152 -1.02 -14.08 -4.02
N HIS A 153 -0.25 -13.00 -3.97
CA HIS A 153 -0.76 -11.64 -3.96
C HIS A 153 -1.36 -11.26 -5.31
N ILE A 154 -2.38 -10.41 -5.23
CA ILE A 154 -3.08 -9.84 -6.37
C ILE A 154 -2.44 -8.48 -6.67
N ASP A 155 -2.22 -8.21 -7.94
CA ASP A 155 -1.73 -6.90 -8.40
C ASP A 155 -2.66 -6.40 -9.50
N THR A 156 -3.38 -5.30 -9.26
CA THR A 156 -4.35 -4.78 -10.23
C THR A 156 -3.69 -4.30 -11.51
N MET A 157 -2.43 -3.86 -11.46
CA MET A 157 -1.66 -3.51 -12.65
C MET A 157 -1.32 -4.76 -13.46
N GLU A 158 -0.96 -5.87 -12.82
CA GLU A 158 -0.74 -7.15 -13.51
C GLU A 158 -2.03 -7.69 -14.14
N LEU A 159 -3.17 -7.59 -13.44
CA LEU A 159 -4.46 -8.01 -13.99
C LEU A 159 -4.84 -7.22 -15.25
N TRP A 160 -4.47 -5.94 -15.32
CA TRP A 160 -4.70 -5.08 -16.47
C TRP A 160 -3.82 -5.41 -17.69
N LYS A 161 -2.78 -6.23 -17.53
CA LYS A 161 -1.89 -6.57 -18.65
C LYS A 161 -2.61 -7.35 -19.74
N PHE A 162 -3.60 -8.18 -19.41
CA PHE A 162 -4.28 -9.08 -20.37
C PHE A 162 -3.31 -9.88 -21.28
N GLY A 163 -2.10 -10.20 -20.78
CA GLY A 163 -1.05 -10.87 -21.55
C GLY A 163 -0.01 -9.94 -22.19
N ASP A 164 -0.13 -8.62 -22.06
CA ASP A 164 0.89 -7.66 -22.49
C ASP A 164 2.08 -7.60 -21.52
N TYR A 165 3.29 -7.59 -22.09
CA TYR A 165 4.56 -7.56 -21.35
C TYR A 165 5.03 -6.15 -20.97
N LYS A 166 4.55 -5.08 -21.62
CA LYS A 166 5.05 -3.70 -21.50
C LYS A 166 3.96 -2.69 -21.17
N HIS A 167 3.27 -2.89 -20.05
CA HIS A 167 2.24 -1.96 -19.60
C HIS A 167 2.45 -1.55 -18.15
N PHE A 168 2.90 -0.31 -17.97
CA PHE A 168 2.70 0.44 -16.75
C PHE A 168 1.49 1.36 -16.97
N THR A 169 0.50 1.30 -16.09
CA THR A 169 -0.69 2.15 -16.13
C THR A 169 -0.95 2.57 -14.71
N SER A 170 -0.87 3.88 -14.42
CA SER A 170 -1.12 4.39 -13.08
C SER A 170 -2.54 4.09 -12.63
N LEU A 171 -2.74 3.98 -11.31
CA LEU A 171 -4.05 3.75 -10.72
C LEU A 171 -5.07 4.80 -11.18
N LYS A 172 -4.65 6.07 -11.20
CA LYS A 172 -5.43 7.21 -11.68
C LYS A 172 -5.90 7.06 -13.13
N LEU A 173 -4.98 6.69 -14.05
CA LEU A 173 -5.33 6.47 -15.45
C LEU A 173 -6.28 5.26 -15.60
N MET A 174 -6.03 4.19 -14.87
CA MET A 174 -6.86 2.99 -14.89
C MET A 174 -8.27 3.28 -14.37
N ALA A 175 -8.39 3.97 -13.23
CA ALA A 175 -9.66 4.38 -12.66
C ALA A 175 -10.47 5.26 -13.62
N HIS A 176 -9.81 6.23 -14.27
CA HIS A 176 -10.43 7.10 -15.26
C HIS A 176 -11.00 6.31 -16.45
N VAL A 177 -10.20 5.44 -17.08
CA VAL A 177 -10.62 4.63 -18.23
C VAL A 177 -11.73 3.65 -17.87
N LEU A 178 -11.71 3.13 -16.64
CA LEU A 178 -12.74 2.25 -16.11
C LEU A 178 -14.01 3.00 -15.65
N GLY A 179 -14.06 4.33 -15.74
CA GLY A 179 -15.21 5.12 -15.28
C GLY A 179 -15.49 4.94 -13.79
N ILE A 180 -14.44 4.77 -12.99
CA ILE A 180 -14.52 4.76 -11.53
C ILE A 180 -14.43 6.21 -11.08
N PRO A 181 -15.41 6.71 -10.31
CA PRO A 181 -15.32 8.05 -9.74
C PRO A 181 -14.14 8.06 -8.77
N SER A 182 -13.07 8.77 -9.11
CA SER A 182 -12.05 9.11 -8.13
C SER A 182 -12.50 10.40 -7.41
N PRO A 183 -12.28 10.50 -6.09
CA PRO A 183 -12.33 11.78 -5.43
C PRO A 183 -11.40 12.76 -6.15
N LYS A 184 -11.70 14.06 -6.08
CA LYS A 184 -10.72 15.06 -6.51
C LYS A 184 -9.57 15.04 -5.52
N GLU A 185 -8.48 14.41 -5.93
CA GLU A 185 -7.19 14.51 -5.25
C GLU A 185 -6.65 15.93 -5.39
N ASP A 186 -6.20 16.50 -4.28
CA ASP A 186 -5.48 17.76 -4.25
C ASP A 186 -3.95 17.56 -4.22
N ILE A 187 -3.47 16.32 -4.10
CA ILE A 187 -2.07 15.92 -4.21
C ILE A 187 -1.90 14.64 -5.04
N ASP A 188 -0.70 14.43 -5.58
CA ASP A 188 -0.28 13.15 -6.17
C ASP A 188 1.03 12.65 -5.52
N GLY A 189 1.45 11.42 -5.86
CA GLY A 189 2.66 10.80 -5.29
C GLY A 189 3.95 11.63 -5.40
N SER A 190 4.06 12.55 -6.37
CA SER A 190 5.23 13.45 -6.48
C SER A 190 5.24 14.54 -5.42
N MET A 191 4.08 14.87 -4.86
CA MET A 191 3.89 15.93 -3.86
C MET A 191 4.08 15.44 -2.42
N VAL A 192 4.07 14.14 -2.17
CA VAL A 192 4.07 13.53 -0.83
C VAL A 192 5.25 14.00 0.01
N ARG A 193 6.46 14.11 -0.58
CA ARG A 193 7.64 14.68 0.09
C ARG A 193 7.37 16.08 0.61
N VAL A 194 6.89 16.98 -0.26
CA VAL A 194 6.65 18.40 0.07
C VAL A 194 5.59 18.51 1.17
N VAL A 195 4.50 17.77 1.04
CA VAL A 195 3.43 17.75 2.05
C VAL A 195 3.94 17.26 3.40
N TYR A 196 4.81 16.25 3.42
CA TYR A 196 5.37 15.70 4.65
C TYR A 196 6.43 16.61 5.27
N TYR A 197 7.42 17.06 4.50
CA TYR A 197 8.58 17.77 5.02
C TYR A 197 8.38 19.27 5.15
N GLU A 198 7.60 19.90 4.26
CA GLU A 198 7.45 21.35 4.22
C GLU A 198 6.11 21.76 4.83
N GLU A 199 5.00 21.18 4.37
CA GLU A 199 3.67 21.51 4.91
C GLU A 199 3.38 20.86 6.28
N LYS A 200 4.13 19.80 6.63
CA LYS A 200 3.92 18.99 7.84
C LYS A 200 2.50 18.44 7.98
N ASN A 201 1.86 18.09 6.86
CA ASN A 201 0.45 17.71 6.82
C ASN A 201 0.25 16.20 6.59
N LEU A 202 0.64 15.40 7.58
CA LEU A 202 0.44 13.94 7.55
C LEU A 202 -1.04 13.52 7.36
N PRO A 203 -2.06 14.18 7.98
CA PRO A 203 -3.46 13.81 7.75
C PRO A 203 -3.90 13.89 6.28
N ARG A 204 -3.36 14.84 5.51
CA ARG A 204 -3.62 14.96 4.07
C ARG A 204 -3.07 13.77 3.29
N ILE A 205 -1.86 13.32 3.64
CA ILE A 205 -1.22 12.13 3.05
C ILE A 205 -1.99 10.85 3.41
N VAL A 206 -2.42 10.72 4.67
CA VAL A 206 -3.25 9.60 5.12
C VAL A 206 -4.54 9.53 4.30
N THR A 207 -5.21 10.66 4.11
CA THR A 207 -6.44 10.73 3.30
C THR A 207 -6.15 10.29 1.86
N TYR A 208 -5.07 10.78 1.26
CA TYR A 208 -4.65 10.39 -0.10
C TYR A 208 -4.45 8.86 -0.21
N CYS A 209 -3.67 8.27 0.69
CA CYS A 209 -3.39 6.83 0.69
C CYS A 209 -4.66 5.99 0.93
N GLU A 210 -5.58 6.43 1.82
CA GLU A 210 -6.89 5.77 2.01
C GLU A 210 -7.74 5.76 0.71
N LEU A 211 -7.69 6.85 -0.05
CA LEU A 211 -8.41 6.96 -1.31
C LEU A 211 -7.79 6.09 -2.40
N ASP A 212 -6.46 5.92 -2.42
CA ASP A 212 -5.77 4.99 -3.34
C ASP A 212 -6.10 3.53 -3.02
N VAL A 213 -6.24 3.16 -1.75
CA VAL A 213 -6.75 1.84 -1.33
C VAL A 213 -8.19 1.62 -1.79
N LEU A 214 -9.08 2.59 -1.57
CA LEU A 214 -10.46 2.51 -2.02
C LEU A 214 -10.54 2.39 -3.55
N THR A 215 -9.76 3.19 -4.27
CA THR A 215 -9.70 3.16 -5.74
C THR A 215 -9.17 1.83 -6.24
N THR A 216 -8.15 1.26 -5.60
CA THR A 216 -7.64 -0.08 -5.90
C THR A 216 -8.72 -1.15 -5.73
N ALA A 217 -9.52 -1.10 -4.67
CA ALA A 217 -10.64 -2.00 -4.48
C ALA A 217 -11.74 -1.83 -5.55
N GLN A 218 -12.06 -0.60 -5.93
CA GLN A 218 -13.01 -0.30 -7.00
C GLN A 218 -12.53 -0.81 -8.36
N VAL A 219 -11.24 -0.64 -8.67
CA VAL A 219 -10.59 -1.20 -9.85
C VAL A 219 -10.72 -2.71 -9.85
N PHE A 220 -10.39 -3.36 -8.74
CA PHE A 220 -10.51 -4.81 -8.62
C PHE A 220 -11.95 -5.30 -8.84
N LEU A 221 -12.96 -4.63 -8.27
CA LEU A 221 -14.37 -4.93 -8.51
C LEU A 221 -14.72 -4.78 -9.99
N ARG A 222 -14.26 -3.71 -10.64
CA ARG A 222 -14.53 -3.49 -12.07
C ARG A 222 -13.86 -4.52 -12.96
N LEU A 223 -12.64 -4.94 -12.66
CA LEU A 223 -11.93 -6.01 -13.37
C LEU A 223 -12.64 -7.38 -13.22
N ARG A 224 -13.41 -7.57 -12.14
CA ARG A 224 -14.31 -8.72 -11.95
C ARG A 224 -15.71 -8.51 -12.55
N ASN A 225 -15.94 -7.38 -13.23
CA ASN A 225 -17.24 -6.97 -13.74
C ASN A 225 -18.33 -6.95 -12.63
N GLN A 226 -17.94 -6.57 -11.41
CA GLN A 226 -18.84 -6.43 -10.27
C GLN A 226 -19.27 -4.96 -10.06
N PRO A 227 -20.43 -4.72 -9.42
CA PRO A 227 -20.83 -3.37 -9.04
C PRO A 227 -19.78 -2.71 -8.14
N LEU A 228 -19.52 -1.43 -8.40
CA LEU A 228 -18.68 -0.59 -7.54
C LEU A 228 -19.28 -0.47 -6.14
N LEU A 229 -18.44 -0.13 -5.17
CA LEU A 229 -18.89 0.34 -3.86
C LEU A 229 -19.63 1.67 -4.00
N ILE A 230 -20.73 1.82 -3.29
CA ILE A 230 -21.37 3.12 -3.03
C ILE A 230 -20.89 3.70 -1.69
N ASP A 231 -21.06 5.00 -1.50
CA ASP A 231 -20.55 5.72 -0.32
C ASP A 231 -21.00 5.09 1.02
N ASP A 232 -22.25 4.62 1.09
CA ASP A 232 -22.80 3.98 2.30
C ASP A 232 -22.14 2.64 2.65
N GLU A 233 -21.49 1.98 1.68
CA GLU A 233 -20.74 0.74 1.91
C GLU A 233 -19.33 1.02 2.48
N VAL A 234 -18.79 2.24 2.34
CA VAL A 234 -17.44 2.59 2.81
C VAL A 234 -17.49 3.06 4.27
N LYS A 235 -16.61 2.50 5.12
CA LYS A 235 -16.53 2.79 6.56
C LYS A 235 -15.08 3.06 6.98
N ASN A 236 -14.81 4.27 7.48
CA ASN A 236 -13.51 4.60 8.07
C ASN A 236 -13.46 4.14 9.53
N VAL A 237 -12.47 3.31 9.85
CA VAL A 237 -12.24 2.83 11.22
C VAL A 237 -11.21 3.75 11.88
N MET A 238 -11.63 4.96 12.25
CA MET A 238 -10.74 5.91 12.94
C MET A 238 -10.39 5.44 14.35
N ASN A 239 -9.09 5.49 14.65
CA ASN A 239 -8.40 5.41 15.95
C ASN A 239 -9.28 5.35 17.20
N SER A 240 -9.50 4.14 17.70
CA SER A 240 -9.36 3.91 19.14
C SER A 240 -8.70 2.56 19.35
N SER A 241 -7.49 2.57 19.89
CA SER A 241 -6.69 1.39 20.24
C SER A 241 -7.40 0.43 21.23
N ILE A 242 -8.61 0.80 21.66
CA ILE A 242 -9.50 0.05 22.55
C ILE A 242 -10.65 -0.63 21.78
N GLN A 243 -11.07 -0.11 20.62
CA GLN A 243 -12.22 -0.64 19.86
C GLN A 243 -11.82 -1.72 18.83
N PHE A 244 -10.52 -1.82 18.50
CA PHE A 244 -9.99 -2.92 17.67
C PHE A 244 -10.26 -4.30 18.29
N LYS A 245 -10.12 -4.43 19.63
CA LYS A 245 -10.46 -5.69 20.33
C LYS A 245 -11.96 -5.99 20.32
N ASN A 246 -12.84 -4.99 20.45
CA ASN A 246 -14.28 -5.23 20.62
C ASN A 246 -15.05 -5.40 19.30
N THR A 247 -14.59 -4.77 18.21
CA THR A 247 -15.31 -4.83 16.92
C THR A 247 -15.09 -6.15 16.19
N LEU A 248 -13.93 -6.79 16.41
CA LEU A 248 -13.58 -8.07 15.79
C LEU A 248 -14.12 -9.28 16.56
N VAL A 249 -14.19 -9.21 17.90
CA VAL A 249 -14.79 -10.28 18.74
C VAL A 249 -16.27 -10.49 18.40
N ASN A 250 -17.01 -9.42 18.07
CA ASN A 250 -18.42 -9.53 17.73
C ASN A 250 -18.70 -10.08 16.32
N HIS A 251 -17.76 -10.01 15.38
CA HIS A 251 -17.94 -10.58 14.04
C HIS A 251 -17.49 -12.04 13.92
N ILE A 252 -16.66 -12.54 14.83
CA ILE A 252 -16.16 -13.93 14.79
C ILE A 252 -17.17 -14.92 15.38
N SER A 253 -18.14 -14.46 16.18
CA SER A 253 -19.22 -15.33 16.69
C SER A 253 -20.18 -15.82 15.60
N THR A 254 -20.19 -15.17 14.42
CA THR A 254 -21.02 -15.53 13.27
C THR A 254 -20.37 -16.53 12.31
N PHE A 255 -19.07 -16.85 12.48
CA PHE A 255 -18.34 -17.80 11.62
C PHE A 255 -18.06 -19.17 12.29
N LYS A 256 -18.72 -19.46 13.42
CA LYS A 256 -18.73 -20.78 14.07
C LYS A 256 -20.12 -21.42 14.11
N LYS A 257 -20.78 -21.52 12.96
CA LYS A 257 -21.83 -22.51 12.70
C LYS A 257 -21.68 -23.08 11.29
#